data_AF-A0A102DFV5-F1
#
_entry.id   AF-A0A102DFV5-F1
#
_cell.length_a   1.000
_cell.length_b   1.000
_cell.length_c   1.000
_cell.angle_alpha   90.00
_cell.angle_beta   90.00
_cell.angle_gamma   90.00
#
_symmetry.space_group_name_H-M   'P 1'
#
loop_
_entity.id
_entity.type
_entity.pdbx_description
1 polymer ?
#
loop_
_entity_poly.entity_id
_entity_poly.type
_entity_poly.pdbx_seq_one_letter_code
_entity_poly.pdbx_strand_id
1 'polypeptide(L)'
;MAASSIFDDRVMAELVRAAALGAQCPTNPEIADRAGMRSPSHVSEVILRLERNGLIAVYRGQCTRKVVILATGQETGGPIPEPHWRQRPADARKPASVSRHTAARDALSRDENLAARIEADQARMVEERARWLAVEQQRYRLPRRGRMLEEMIA
;
A
#
# COMPACT_ATOMS: atom_id res chain seq x y z
N MET A 1 12.92 -4.88 -34.61
CA MET A 1 13.11 -4.53 -33.19
C MET A 1 12.09 -3.44 -32.86
N ALA A 2 11.10 -3.73 -32.01
CA ALA A 2 10.17 -2.70 -31.56
C ALA A 2 10.93 -1.69 -30.68
N ALA A 3 10.66 -0.40 -30.84
CA ALA A 3 11.25 0.62 -29.96
C ALA A 3 10.82 0.36 -28.51
N SER A 4 11.78 0.37 -27.58
CA SER A 4 11.51 0.28 -26.15
C SER A 4 10.69 1.51 -25.72
N SER A 5 9.66 1.30 -24.90
CA SER A 5 8.88 2.42 -24.36
C SER A 5 9.64 3.08 -23.20
N ILE A 6 9.40 4.36 -22.93
CA ILE A 6 9.99 5.05 -21.75
C ILE A 6 9.67 4.29 -20.45
N PHE A 7 8.50 3.63 -20.36
CA PHE A 7 8.15 2.83 -19.20
C PHE A 7 8.94 1.52 -19.13
N ASP A 8 9.30 0.93 -20.28
CA ASP A 8 10.11 -0.29 -20.34
C ASP A 8 11.50 0.01 -19.77
N ASP A 9 12.10 1.12 -20.19
CA ASP A 9 13.41 1.55 -19.73
C ASP A 9 13.42 1.83 -18.23
N ARG A 10 12.36 2.49 -17.71
CA ARG A 10 12.23 2.77 -16.26
C ARG A 10 12.02 1.51 -15.43
N VAL A 11 11.16 0.60 -15.87
CA VAL A 11 10.94 -0.68 -15.19
C VAL A 11 12.24 -1.49 -15.21
N MET A 12 12.94 -1.53 -16.35
CA MET A 12 14.23 -2.19 -16.46
C MET A 12 15.27 -1.59 -15.52
N ALA A 13 15.36 -0.27 -15.43
CA ALA A 13 16.27 0.42 -14.52
C ALA A 13 16.01 0.04 -13.04
N GLU A 14 14.75 -0.06 -12.63
CA GLU A 14 14.40 -0.48 -11.27
C GLU A 14 14.79 -1.94 -10.98
N LEU A 15 14.62 -2.83 -11.95
CA LEU A 15 15.03 -4.24 -11.84
C LEU A 15 16.54 -4.38 -11.77
N VAL A 16 17.28 -3.65 -12.62
CA VAL A 16 18.75 -3.60 -12.61
C VAL A 16 19.25 -3.07 -11.29
N ARG A 17 18.64 -2.00 -10.76
CA ARG A 17 19.01 -1.44 -9.45
C ARG A 17 18.81 -2.45 -8.32
N ALA A 18 17.69 -3.17 -8.31
CA ALA A 18 17.43 -4.19 -7.31
C ALA A 18 18.41 -5.37 -7.42
N ALA A 19 18.73 -5.82 -8.64
CA ALA A 19 19.68 -6.88 -8.89
C ALA A 19 21.12 -6.50 -8.49
N ALA A 20 21.56 -5.28 -8.82
CA ALA A 20 22.87 -4.76 -8.44
C ALA A 20 23.06 -4.68 -6.91
N LEU A 21 21.98 -4.40 -6.18
CA LEU A 21 21.98 -4.37 -4.71
C LEU A 21 21.79 -5.76 -4.07
N GLY A 22 21.52 -6.81 -4.85
CA GLY A 22 21.08 -8.10 -4.31
C GLY A 22 19.80 -8.01 -3.48
N ALA A 23 19.01 -6.96 -3.68
CA ALA A 23 17.80 -6.70 -2.92
C ALA A 23 16.64 -7.55 -3.43
N GLN A 24 15.64 -7.79 -2.58
CA GLN A 24 14.41 -8.47 -2.97
C GLN A 24 13.78 -7.80 -4.20
N CYS A 25 13.27 -8.60 -5.14
CA CYS A 25 12.57 -8.06 -6.30
C CYS A 25 11.40 -7.16 -5.85
N PRO A 26 11.34 -5.89 -6.28
CA PRO A 26 10.24 -5.01 -5.92
C PRO A 26 8.89 -5.54 -6.43
N THR A 27 7.83 -5.27 -5.69
CA THR A 27 6.43 -5.57 -6.04
C THR A 27 5.94 -4.67 -7.18
N ASN A 28 4.83 -5.03 -7.84
CA ASN A 28 4.27 -4.20 -8.90
C ASN A 28 3.91 -2.77 -8.44
N PRO A 29 3.28 -2.57 -7.26
CA PRO A 29 3.05 -1.22 -6.75
C PRO A 29 4.35 -0.43 -6.57
N GLU A 30 5.38 -1.01 -5.95
CA GLU A 30 6.66 -0.33 -5.75
C GLU A 30 7.35 0.04 -7.07
N ILE A 31 7.30 -0.84 -8.08
CA ILE A 31 7.84 -0.52 -9.41
C ILE A 31 7.03 0.60 -10.05
N ALA A 32 5.70 0.56 -9.95
CA ALA A 32 4.85 1.59 -10.53
C ALA A 32 5.14 2.96 -9.91
N ASP A 33 5.24 3.03 -8.59
CA ASP A 33 5.55 4.27 -7.86
C ASP A 33 6.92 4.82 -8.29
N ARG A 34 7.95 3.97 -8.34
CA ARG A 34 9.32 4.38 -8.69
C ARG A 34 9.48 4.73 -10.18
N ALA A 35 8.76 4.03 -11.07
CA ALA A 35 8.79 4.29 -12.51
C ALA A 35 7.85 5.43 -12.95
N GLY A 36 7.06 5.99 -12.03
CA GLY A 36 6.07 7.04 -12.31
C GLY A 36 4.89 6.54 -13.16
N MET A 37 4.47 5.30 -12.94
CA MET A 37 3.32 4.69 -13.60
C MET A 37 2.06 4.87 -12.77
N ARG A 38 0.93 5.15 -13.42
CA ARG A 38 -0.36 5.38 -12.73
C ARG A 38 -1.01 4.12 -12.19
N SER A 39 -0.65 2.95 -12.73
CA SER A 39 -1.31 1.68 -12.44
C SER A 39 -0.29 0.56 -12.26
N PRO A 40 -0.31 -0.14 -11.12
CA PRO A 40 0.49 -1.35 -10.90
C PRO A 40 0.22 -2.47 -11.91
N SER A 41 -0.97 -2.51 -12.50
CA SER A 41 -1.35 -3.55 -13.49
C SER A 41 -0.53 -3.45 -14.78
N HIS A 42 -0.14 -2.23 -15.18
CA HIS A 42 0.69 -2.03 -16.37
C HIS A 42 2.12 -2.57 -16.18
N VAL A 43 2.61 -2.64 -14.94
CA VAL A 43 3.95 -3.18 -14.65
C VAL A 43 4.06 -4.65 -15.07
N SER A 44 3.02 -5.45 -14.85
CA SER A 44 3.01 -6.85 -15.29
C SER A 44 3.12 -7.00 -16.80
N GLU A 45 2.50 -6.11 -17.57
CA GLU A 45 2.56 -6.12 -19.03
C GLU A 45 3.95 -5.73 -19.52
N VAL A 46 4.58 -4.72 -18.91
CA VAL A 46 5.95 -4.31 -19.20
C VAL A 46 6.92 -5.45 -18.89
N ILE A 47 6.83 -6.08 -17.72
CA ILE A 47 7.68 -7.22 -17.35
C ILE A 47 7.51 -8.38 -18.34
N LEU A 48 6.28 -8.71 -18.73
CA LEU A 48 6.01 -9.75 -19.72
C LEU A 48 6.64 -9.40 -21.08
N ARG A 49 6.60 -8.13 -21.48
CA ARG A 49 7.25 -7.66 -22.72
C ARG A 49 8.77 -7.75 -22.63
N LEU A 50 9.38 -7.31 -21.51
CA LEU A 50 10.82 -7.44 -21.27
C LEU A 50 11.27 -8.92 -21.29
N GLU A 51 10.49 -9.82 -20.70
CA GLU A 51 10.74 -11.27 -20.71
C GLU A 51 10.62 -11.85 -22.13
N ARG A 52 9.57 -11.51 -22.87
CA ARG A 52 9.39 -11.93 -24.28
C ARG A 52 10.50 -11.43 -25.20
N ASN A 53 11.05 -10.26 -24.89
CA ASN A 53 12.16 -9.68 -25.64
C ASN A 53 13.53 -10.28 -25.25
N GLY A 54 13.57 -11.22 -24.30
CA GLY A 54 14.82 -11.86 -23.86
C GLY A 54 15.75 -10.92 -23.09
N LEU A 55 15.21 -9.86 -22.48
CA LEU A 55 15.98 -8.92 -21.66
C LEU A 55 16.11 -9.42 -20.22
N ILE A 56 15.09 -10.12 -19.74
CA ILE A 56 15.01 -10.67 -18.38
C ILE A 56 14.44 -12.09 -18.40
N ALA A 57 14.75 -12.86 -17.37
CA ALA A 57 14.03 -14.09 -17.02
C ALA A 57 13.33 -13.92 -15.67
N VAL A 58 12.08 -14.39 -15.54
CA VAL A 58 11.27 -14.19 -14.34
C VAL A 58 10.85 -15.53 -13.73
N TYR A 59 11.35 -15.81 -12.55
CA TYR A 59 10.95 -16.94 -11.72
C TYR A 59 9.82 -16.49 -10.79
N ARG A 60 8.63 -17.08 -10.94
CA ARG A 60 7.42 -16.68 -10.22
C ARG A 60 7.05 -17.73 -9.18
N GLY A 61 6.83 -17.29 -7.94
CA GLY A 61 6.25 -18.13 -6.89
C GLY A 61 4.86 -17.67 -6.50
N GLN A 62 4.42 -18.12 -5.33
CA GLN A 62 3.11 -17.78 -4.77
C GLN A 62 2.97 -16.28 -4.47
N CYS A 63 3.94 -15.71 -3.76
CA CYS A 63 3.91 -14.32 -3.29
C CYS A 63 5.19 -13.53 -3.62
N THR A 64 6.18 -14.19 -4.23
CA THR A 64 7.47 -13.61 -4.53
C THR A 64 7.84 -13.90 -5.98
N ARG A 65 8.78 -13.11 -6.49
CA ARG A 65 9.41 -13.36 -7.79
C ARG A 65 10.90 -13.08 -7.67
N LYS A 66 11.67 -13.75 -8.51
CA LYS A 66 13.09 -13.47 -8.75
C LYS A 66 13.26 -13.12 -10.22
N VAL A 67 13.99 -12.06 -10.51
CA VAL A 67 14.27 -11.59 -11.87
C VAL A 67 15.76 -11.67 -12.13
N VAL A 68 16.13 -12.28 -13.25
CA VAL A 68 17.51 -12.34 -13.76
C VAL A 68 17.62 -11.41 -14.96
N ILE A 69 18.60 -10.52 -14.93
CA ILE A 69 18.94 -9.62 -16.04
C ILE A 69 19.84 -10.40 -17.00
N LEU A 70 19.32 -10.81 -18.16
CA LEU A 70 20.02 -11.76 -19.03
C LEU A 70 21.31 -11.19 -19.62
N ALA A 71 21.38 -9.88 -19.84
CA ALA A 71 22.59 -9.23 -20.35
C ALA A 71 23.76 -9.24 -19.36
N THR A 72 23.50 -9.24 -18.04
CA THR A 72 24.54 -9.14 -17.00
C THR A 72 24.67 -10.42 -16.15
N GLY A 73 23.69 -11.32 -16.21
CA GLY A 73 23.57 -12.48 -15.32
C GLY A 73 23.22 -12.11 -13.87
N GLN A 74 23.03 -10.83 -13.54
CA GLN A 74 22.67 -10.42 -12.19
C GLN A 74 21.23 -10.77 -11.87
N GLU A 75 20.96 -11.11 -10.61
CA GLU A 75 19.63 -11.47 -10.15
C GLU A 75 19.21 -10.64 -8.94
N THR A 76 17.91 -10.36 -8.85
CA THR A 76 17.32 -9.83 -7.63
C THR A 76 17.43 -10.87 -6.51
N GLY A 77 17.72 -10.44 -5.29
CA GLY A 77 17.78 -11.31 -4.13
C GLY A 77 16.40 -11.78 -3.63
N GLY A 78 16.42 -12.38 -2.44
CA GLY A 78 15.25 -12.96 -1.80
C GLY A 78 15.14 -14.48 -1.96
N PRO A 79 14.25 -15.12 -1.20
CA PRO A 79 14.07 -16.57 -1.23
C PRO A 79 13.63 -17.02 -2.62
N ILE A 80 14.15 -18.17 -3.06
CA ILE A 80 13.72 -18.79 -4.31
C ILE A 80 12.23 -19.09 -4.16
N PRO A 81 11.38 -18.55 -5.07
CA PRO A 81 9.96 -18.74 -4.96
C PRO A 81 9.60 -20.24 -4.98
N GLU A 82 8.82 -20.70 -4.00
CA GLU A 82 8.15 -22.00 -4.12
C GLU A 82 7.25 -21.97 -5.36
N PRO A 83 7.20 -23.07 -6.14
CA PRO A 83 6.37 -23.13 -7.33
C PRO A 83 4.92 -22.75 -7.02
N HIS A 84 4.32 -21.99 -7.92
CA HIS A 84 2.88 -21.75 -7.85
C HIS A 84 2.12 -23.09 -7.80
N TRP A 85 1.00 -23.16 -7.10
CA TRP A 85 0.31 -24.43 -6.82
C TRP A 85 -0.15 -25.15 -8.09
N ARG A 86 -0.39 -24.41 -9.18
CA ARG A 86 -0.68 -24.97 -10.51
C ARG A 86 0.52 -25.61 -11.20
N GLN A 87 1.73 -25.22 -10.82
CA GLN A 87 2.99 -25.78 -11.31
C GLN A 87 3.52 -26.87 -10.37
N ARG A 88 2.82 -27.12 -9.26
CA ARG A 88 3.19 -28.14 -8.30
C ARG A 88 2.85 -29.51 -8.89
N PRO A 89 3.74 -30.51 -8.82
CA PRO A 89 3.43 -31.83 -9.33
C PRO A 89 2.27 -32.45 -8.54
N ALA A 90 1.45 -33.26 -9.21
CA ALA A 90 0.15 -33.72 -8.70
C ALA A 90 0.26 -34.57 -7.42
N ASP A 91 1.43 -35.16 -7.19
CA ASP A 91 1.80 -35.95 -6.02
C ASP A 91 2.18 -35.10 -4.79
N ALA A 92 2.40 -33.80 -4.98
CA ALA A 92 2.83 -32.94 -3.89
C ALA A 92 1.68 -32.65 -2.93
N ARG A 93 1.89 -33.01 -1.65
CA ARG A 93 0.93 -32.81 -0.57
C ARG A 93 0.44 -31.36 -0.54
N LYS A 94 -0.87 -31.16 -0.76
CA LYS A 94 -1.54 -29.86 -0.68
C LYS A 94 -1.23 -29.23 0.70
N PRO A 95 -0.75 -27.99 0.77
CA PRO A 95 -0.56 -27.34 2.06
C PRO A 95 -1.93 -27.18 2.71
N ALA A 96 -2.02 -27.44 4.02
CA ALA A 96 -3.26 -27.23 4.75
C ALA A 96 -3.70 -25.78 4.52
N SER A 97 -4.91 -25.59 4.00
CA SER A 97 -5.47 -24.26 3.83
C SER A 97 -5.71 -23.66 5.21
N VAL A 98 -4.81 -22.79 5.66
CA VAL A 98 -5.08 -21.97 6.83
C VAL A 98 -6.14 -20.97 6.40
N SER A 99 -7.37 -21.16 6.88
CA SER A 99 -8.46 -20.25 6.57
C SER A 99 -8.08 -18.86 7.10
N ARG A 100 -8.02 -17.84 6.23
CA ARG A 100 -7.71 -16.46 6.66
C ARG A 100 -8.68 -15.95 7.73
N HIS A 101 -9.86 -16.55 7.82
CA HIS A 101 -10.87 -16.23 8.83
C HIS A 101 -10.46 -16.59 10.25
N THR A 102 -9.67 -17.64 10.48
CA THR A 102 -9.25 -18.01 11.83
C THR A 102 -8.14 -17.10 12.34
N ALA A 103 -7.16 -16.74 11.50
CA ALA A 103 -6.07 -15.85 11.90
C ALA A 103 -6.54 -14.43 12.27
N ALA A 104 -7.53 -13.87 11.54
CA ALA A 104 -8.11 -12.57 11.87
C ALA A 104 -8.96 -12.60 13.16
N ARG A 105 -9.62 -13.74 13.43
CA ARG A 105 -10.42 -13.94 14.65
C ARG A 105 -9.53 -14.08 15.89
N ASP A 106 -8.37 -14.72 15.74
CA ASP A 106 -7.38 -14.84 16.82
C ASP A 106 -6.68 -13.52 17.14
N ALA A 107 -6.49 -12.65 16.15
CA ALA A 107 -5.94 -11.31 16.34
C ALA A 107 -6.92 -10.37 17.07
N LEU A 108 -8.22 -10.47 16.77
CA LEU A 108 -9.27 -9.69 17.44
C LEU A 108 -9.54 -10.17 18.88
N SER A 109 -9.26 -11.44 19.20
CA SER A 109 -9.45 -11.99 20.55
C SER A 109 -8.35 -11.62 21.54
N ARG A 110 -7.19 -11.07 21.10
CA ARG A 110 -6.05 -10.77 21.99
C ARG A 110 -6.01 -9.35 22.53
N ASP A 111 -6.78 -8.41 21.99
CA ASP A 111 -6.76 -7.03 22.48
C ASP A 111 -7.81 -6.86 23.59
N GLU A 112 -7.49 -7.37 24.78
CA GLU A 112 -8.30 -7.27 26.01
C GLU A 112 -8.67 -5.82 26.36
N ASN A 113 -8.00 -4.83 25.76
CA ASN A 113 -8.15 -3.42 26.07
C ASN A 113 -8.74 -2.58 24.92
N LEU A 114 -9.20 -3.20 23.82
CA LEU A 114 -9.78 -2.47 22.69
C LEU A 114 -11.03 -1.68 23.10
N ALA A 115 -11.89 -2.26 23.94
CA ALA A 115 -13.09 -1.60 24.45
C ALA A 115 -12.72 -0.34 25.28
N ALA A 116 -11.75 -0.46 26.20
CA ALA A 116 -11.30 0.66 27.02
C ALA A 116 -10.69 1.80 26.18
N ARG A 117 -10.00 1.48 25.08
CA ARG A 117 -9.46 2.47 24.15
C ARG A 117 -10.56 3.20 23.37
N ILE A 118 -11.58 2.47 22.92
CA ILE A 118 -12.74 3.06 22.24
C ILE A 118 -13.50 4.00 23.20
N GLU A 119 -13.71 3.59 24.44
CA GLU A 119 -14.36 4.42 25.45
C GLU A 119 -13.56 5.69 25.77
N ALA A 120 -12.24 5.58 25.90
CA ALA A 120 -11.37 6.73 26.14
C ALA A 120 -11.37 7.74 24.98
N ASP A 121 -11.39 7.26 23.73
CA ASP A 121 -11.50 8.14 22.56
C ASP A 121 -12.88 8.78 22.45
N GLN A 122 -13.95 8.07 22.77
CA GLN A 122 -15.30 8.63 22.82
C GLN A 122 -15.42 9.73 23.89
N ALA A 123 -14.86 9.52 25.08
CA ALA A 123 -14.83 10.53 26.13
C ALA A 123 -14.05 11.80 25.69
N ARG A 124 -12.90 11.63 25.05
CA ARG A 124 -12.09 12.74 24.50
C ARG A 124 -12.87 13.56 23.48
N MET A 125 -13.57 12.91 22.55
CA MET A 125 -14.40 13.59 21.55
C MET A 125 -15.55 14.38 22.18
N VAL A 126 -16.17 13.86 23.24
CA VAL A 126 -17.23 14.58 23.98
C VAL A 126 -16.67 15.82 24.66
N GLU A 127 -15.50 15.73 25.30
CA GLU A 127 -14.85 16.87 25.92
C GLU A 127 -14.44 17.94 24.90
N GLU A 128 -13.84 17.55 23.77
CA GLU A 128 -13.47 18.48 22.70
C GLU A 128 -14.70 19.19 22.11
N ARG A 129 -15.79 18.46 21.90
CA ARG A 129 -17.05 19.04 21.44
C ARG A 129 -17.62 20.02 22.46
N ALA A 130 -17.56 19.70 23.76
CA ALA A 130 -18.01 20.61 24.82
C ALA A 130 -17.16 21.88 24.87
N ARG A 131 -15.83 21.77 24.72
CA ARG A 131 -14.92 22.93 24.63
C ARG A 131 -15.26 23.82 23.43
N TRP A 132 -15.49 23.21 22.27
CA TRP A 132 -15.84 23.95 21.07
C TRP A 132 -17.16 24.71 21.22
N LEU A 133 -18.20 24.06 21.77
CA LEU A 133 -19.47 24.70 22.06
C LEU A 133 -19.35 25.84 23.09
N ALA A 134 -18.49 25.70 24.10
CA ALA A 134 -18.24 26.75 25.08
C ALA A 134 -17.56 27.99 24.46
N VAL A 135 -16.57 27.78 23.59
CA VAL A 135 -15.92 28.84 22.80
C VAL A 135 -16.94 29.53 21.90
N GLU A 136 -17.81 28.75 21.27
CA GLU A 136 -18.83 29.31 20.38
C GLU A 136 -19.91 30.09 21.14
N GLN A 137 -20.38 29.60 22.28
CA GLN A 137 -21.32 30.34 23.14
C GLN A 137 -20.70 31.65 23.68
N GLN A 138 -19.42 31.66 24.02
CA GLN A 138 -18.71 32.90 24.38
C GLN A 138 -18.65 33.89 23.21
N ARG A 139 -18.46 33.40 21.99
CA ARG A 139 -18.45 34.23 20.77
C ARG A 139 -19.80 34.90 20.50
N TYR A 140 -20.91 34.23 20.83
CA TYR A 140 -22.26 34.77 20.70
C TYR A 140 -22.77 35.57 21.91
N ARG A 141 -22.06 35.57 23.05
CA ARG A 141 -22.38 36.37 24.24
C ARG A 141 -21.83 37.80 24.21
N LEU A 142 -21.09 38.19 23.18
CA LEU A 142 -20.66 39.58 23.02
C LEU A 142 -21.88 40.45 22.67
N PRO A 143 -22.21 41.50 23.44
CA PRO A 143 -23.25 42.44 23.06
C PRO A 143 -22.87 43.04 21.71
N ARG A 144 -23.79 42.96 20.74
CA ARG A 144 -23.68 43.72 19.49
C ARG A 144 -23.62 45.21 19.89
N ARG A 145 -22.42 45.78 19.97
CA ARG A 145 -22.23 47.23 19.95
C ARG A 145 -22.79 47.73 18.62
N GLY A 146 -24.00 48.25 18.62
CA GLY A 146 -24.58 48.90 17.44
C GLY A 146 -26.09 49.10 17.50
N ARG A 147 -26.47 50.38 17.71
CA ARG A 147 -27.78 51.07 17.70
C ARG A 147 -28.22 51.44 19.12
N MET A 148 -28.03 52.67 19.64
CA MET A 148 -28.04 54.01 19.00
C MET A 148 -29.15 54.12 17.97
N LEU A 149 -30.41 54.01 18.40
CA LEU A 149 -31.60 54.44 17.65
C LEU A 149 -32.86 54.48 18.54
N GLU A 150 -32.73 54.84 19.83
CA GLU A 150 -33.91 55.09 20.70
C GLU A 150 -33.97 56.53 21.27
N GLU A 151 -32.98 57.40 20.97
CA GLU A 151 -33.03 58.82 21.34
C GLU A 151 -33.51 59.75 20.20
N MET A 152 -34.03 59.20 19.09
CA MET A 152 -34.45 60.00 17.91
C MET A 152 -35.97 60.12 17.72
N ILE A 153 -36.79 59.72 18.69
CA ILE A 153 -38.23 60.02 18.66
C ILE A 153 -38.64 60.59 20.02
N ALA A 154 -38.78 61.91 20.00
CA ALA A 154 -39.54 62.71 20.94
C ALA A 154 -41.02 62.29 20.98
#